data_AF-A0A0B2QF42-F1
#
_entry.id   AF-A0A0B2QF42-F1
#
_cell.length_a   1.000
_cell.length_b   1.000
_cell.length_c   1.000
_cell.angle_alpha   90.00
_cell.angle_beta   90.00
_cell.angle_gamma   90.00
#
_symmetry.space_group_name_H-M   'P 1'
#
loop_
_entity.id
_entity.type
_entity.pdbx_description
1 polymer ?
#
loop_
_entity_poly.entity_id
_entity_poly.type
_entity_poly.pdbx_seq_one_letter_code
_entity_poly.pdbx_strand_id
1 'polypeptide(L)'
;MNNSAAAAVTHVLHNKRDFPSVNGVEDLLVLSIGNGAPAKRMNNAGECSTSMLIDIALDGVSETVDQMLGNAFCWNRTDYVRIQAIGLGDQGKDDEKVLNERVLESLPFGGKRLLQETNGNRIESFVQRLVATGKTSLPPSPCKLPP
;
A
#
# COMPACT_ATOMS: atom_id res chain seq x y z
N MET A 1 -11.94 -0.49 -9.26
CA MET A 1 -10.74 0.25 -8.78
C MET A 1 -9.69 -0.77 -8.42
N ASN A 2 -8.52 -0.74 -9.06
CA ASN A 2 -7.45 -1.72 -8.79
C ASN A 2 -6.54 -1.29 -7.60
N ASN A 3 -6.74 -0.07 -7.08
CA ASN A 3 -6.15 0.41 -5.84
C ASN A 3 -7.26 0.94 -4.90
N SER A 4 -7.67 0.11 -3.94
CA SER A 4 -8.71 0.44 -2.95
C SER A 4 -8.21 1.35 -1.81
N ALA A 5 -6.90 1.61 -1.72
CA ALA A 5 -6.35 2.41 -0.62
C ALA A 5 -6.87 3.85 -0.62
N ALA A 6 -7.03 4.48 -1.78
CA ALA A 6 -7.61 5.82 -1.85
C ALA A 6 -9.05 5.86 -1.33
N ALA A 7 -9.86 4.85 -1.65
CA ALA A 7 -11.23 4.75 -1.14
C ALA A 7 -11.24 4.57 0.39
N ALA A 8 -10.33 3.74 0.92
CA ALA A 8 -10.21 3.55 2.36
C ALA A 8 -9.77 4.83 3.09
N VAL A 9 -8.73 5.51 2.59
CA VAL A 9 -8.22 6.76 3.18
C VAL A 9 -9.29 7.84 3.15
N THR A 10 -9.94 8.05 2.01
CA THR A 10 -11.01 9.04 1.90
C THR A 10 -12.20 8.71 2.78
N HIS A 11 -12.59 7.44 2.89
CA HIS A 11 -13.67 7.02 3.77
C HIS A 11 -13.35 7.33 5.24
N VAL A 12 -12.15 6.99 5.72
CA VAL A 12 -11.74 7.27 7.11
C VAL A 12 -11.69 8.77 7.37
N LEU A 13 -11.16 9.57 6.44
CA LEU A 13 -11.08 11.03 6.60
C LEU A 13 -12.46 11.72 6.62
N HIS A 14 -13.42 11.23 5.84
CA HIS A 14 -14.76 11.83 5.75
C HIS A 14 -15.74 11.27 6.79
N ASN A 15 -15.52 10.05 7.29
CA ASN A 15 -16.38 9.43 8.28
C ASN A 15 -15.96 9.83 9.70
N LYS A 16 -16.28 11.07 10.08
CA LYS A 16 -16.05 11.61 11.44
C LYS A 16 -16.92 10.97 12.51
N ARG A 17 -17.96 10.22 12.14
CA ARG A 17 -18.80 9.48 13.08
C ARG A 17 -18.01 8.33 13.69
N ASP A 18 -17.34 7.54 12.85
CA ASP A 18 -16.59 6.37 13.29
C ASP A 18 -15.12 6.72 13.58
N PHE A 19 -14.58 7.77 12.95
CA PHE A 19 -13.19 8.22 13.11
C PHE A 19 -13.12 9.72 13.49
N PRO A 20 -13.58 10.11 14.69
CA PRO A 20 -13.59 11.51 15.12
C PRO A 20 -12.18 12.07 15.38
N SER A 21 -11.20 11.22 15.69
CA SER A 21 -9.83 11.61 16.04
C SER A 21 -8.92 11.83 14.84
N VAL A 22 -9.29 11.34 13.66
CA VAL A 22 -8.46 11.45 12.45
C VAL A 22 -8.74 12.79 11.79
N ASN A 23 -7.76 13.70 11.73
CA ASN A 23 -7.94 15.01 11.09
C ASN A 23 -7.29 15.10 9.71
N GLY A 24 -6.21 14.35 9.50
CA GLY A 24 -5.49 14.31 8.23
C GLY A 24 -4.80 12.99 7.99
N VAL A 25 -3.92 12.97 6.99
CA VAL A 25 -3.14 11.77 6.61
C VAL A 25 -2.05 11.45 7.62
N GLU A 26 -1.63 12.45 8.41
CA GLU A 26 -0.67 12.33 9.51
C GLU A 26 -1.14 11.44 10.66
N ASP A 27 -2.46 11.24 10.80
CA ASP A 27 -3.06 10.39 11.83
C ASP A 27 -3.33 8.96 11.33
N LEU A 28 -2.90 8.63 10.11
CA LEU A 28 -3.21 7.37 9.44
C LEU A 28 -1.96 6.52 9.19
N LEU A 29 -2.10 5.22 9.43
CA LEU A 29 -1.15 4.19 8.99
C LEU A 29 -1.86 3.33 7.93
N VAL A 30 -1.33 3.31 6.72
CA VAL A 30 -1.96 2.69 5.55
C VAL A 30 -1.02 1.67 4.93
N LEU A 31 -1.38 0.39 5.08
CA LEU A 31 -0.77 -0.71 4.35
C LEU A 31 -1.67 -1.09 3.16
N SER A 32 -1.14 -0.99 1.96
CA SER A 32 -1.84 -1.30 0.72
C SER A 32 -1.20 -2.50 0.02
N ILE A 33 -1.99 -3.55 -0.21
CA ILE A 33 -1.52 -4.79 -0.85
C ILE A 33 -2.16 -4.87 -2.24
N GLY A 34 -1.34 -4.74 -3.27
CA GLY A 34 -1.74 -4.86 -4.66
C GLY A 34 -1.51 -6.27 -5.19
N ASN A 35 -2.47 -6.80 -5.95
CA ASN A 35 -2.21 -7.96 -6.79
C ASN A 35 -1.30 -7.48 -7.92
N GLY A 36 -0.14 -8.10 -8.05
CA GLY A 36 0.90 -7.74 -9.00
C GLY A 36 0.40 -7.47 -10.41
N ALA A 37 1.03 -6.53 -11.11
CA ALA A 37 0.87 -6.44 -12.55
C ALA A 37 1.54 -7.69 -13.18
N PRO A 38 0.89 -8.41 -14.10
CA PRO A 38 1.56 -9.49 -14.81
C PRO A 38 2.77 -8.88 -15.54
N ALA A 39 3.96 -9.43 -15.29
CA ALA A 39 5.16 -9.06 -16.06
C ALA A 39 4.83 -9.28 -17.53
N LYS A 40 4.68 -8.17 -18.25
CA LYS A 40 4.20 -8.15 -19.63
C LYS A 40 5.11 -9.03 -20.48
N ARG A 41 4.65 -10.24 -20.81
CA ARG A 41 5.15 -10.97 -21.97
C ARG A 41 4.71 -10.17 -23.18
N MET A 42 5.53 -9.21 -23.58
CA MET A 42 5.47 -8.65 -24.93
C MET A 42 5.87 -9.80 -25.87
N ASN A 43 4.93 -10.70 -26.15
CA ASN A 43 5.09 -11.55 -27.31
C ASN A 43 5.07 -10.61 -28.51
N ASN A 44 6.16 -10.59 -29.26
CA ASN A 44 6.25 -9.94 -30.56
C ASN A 44 5.21 -10.56 -31.49
N ALA A 45 3.96 -10.10 -31.41
CA ALA A 45 2.88 -10.44 -32.32
C ALA A 45 1.84 -9.33 -32.23
N GLY A 46 1.59 -8.64 -33.34
CA GLY A 46 0.87 -7.38 -33.44
C GLY A 46 -0.64 -7.44 -33.15
N GLU A 47 -1.09 -8.19 -32.15
CA GLU A 47 -2.49 -8.25 -31.72
C GLU A 47 -2.66 -7.57 -30.36
N CYS A 48 -3.17 -6.34 -30.41
CA CYS A 48 -3.56 -5.59 -29.23
C CYS A 48 -4.96 -6.03 -28.78
N SER A 49 -5.03 -7.00 -27.88
CA SER A 49 -6.31 -7.44 -27.30
C SER A 49 -6.89 -6.36 -26.38
N THR A 50 -8.21 -6.18 -26.43
CA THR A 50 -8.94 -5.24 -25.55
C THR A 50 -8.70 -5.50 -24.07
N SER A 51 -8.48 -6.76 -23.67
CA SER A 51 -8.10 -7.16 -22.32
C SER A 51 -6.77 -6.54 -21.87
N MET A 52 -5.76 -6.56 -22.73
CA MET A 52 -4.43 -5.99 -22.46
C MET A 52 -4.50 -4.46 -22.28
N LEU A 53 -5.36 -3.78 -23.04
CA LEU A 53 -5.61 -2.35 -22.87
C LEU A 53 -6.29 -2.05 -21.53
N ILE A 54 -7.26 -2.88 -21.13
CA ILE A 54 -7.93 -2.76 -19.83
C ILE A 54 -6.92 -2.98 -18.70
N ASP A 55 -6.06 -4.00 -18.78
CA ASP A 55 -5.04 -4.27 -17.76
C ASP A 55 -4.07 -3.09 -17.61
N ILE A 56 -3.57 -2.54 -18.72
CA ILE A 56 -2.70 -1.35 -18.71
C ILE A 56 -3.42 -0.15 -18.09
N ALA A 57 -4.69 0.09 -18.47
CA ALA A 57 -5.46 1.19 -17.92
C ALA A 57 -5.68 1.03 -16.41
N LEU A 58 -5.99 -0.19 -15.95
CA LEU A 58 -6.17 -0.50 -14.54
C LEU A 58 -4.88 -0.36 -13.74
N ASP A 59 -3.75 -0.79 -14.29
CA ASP A 59 -2.43 -0.62 -13.68
C ASP A 59 -2.03 0.87 -13.62
N GLY A 60 -2.29 1.63 -14.69
CA GLY A 60 -2.03 3.07 -14.72
C GLY A 60 -2.84 3.84 -13.66
N VAL A 61 -4.10 3.45 -13.44
CA VAL A 61 -4.92 4.02 -12.35
C VAL A 61 -4.33 3.66 -10.99
N SER A 62 -3.91 2.40 -10.78
CA SER A 62 -3.30 1.97 -9.52
C SER A 62 -2.02 2.74 -9.19
N GLU A 63 -1.16 2.94 -10.20
CA GLU A 63 0.07 3.71 -10.10
C GLU A 63 -0.19 5.19 -9.81
N THR A 64 -1.18 5.79 -10.47
CA THR A 64 -1.56 7.20 -10.22
C THR A 64 -2.00 7.40 -8.77
N VAL A 65 -2.79 6.46 -8.25
CA VAL A 65 -3.21 6.48 -6.84
C VAL A 65 -2.04 6.28 -5.89
N ASP A 66 -1.11 5.38 -6.20
CA ASP A 66 0.10 5.15 -5.41
C ASP A 66 0.96 6.42 -5.33
N GLN A 67 1.16 7.11 -6.46
CA GLN A 67 1.88 8.39 -6.50
C GLN A 67 1.17 9.47 -5.69
N MET A 68 -0.16 9.59 -5.82
CA MET A 68 -0.94 10.56 -5.04
C MET A 68 -0.84 10.31 -3.54
N LEU A 69 -0.96 9.05 -3.10
CA LEU A 69 -0.84 8.68 -1.69
C LEU A 69 0.61 8.83 -1.20
N GLY A 70 1.61 8.36 -1.95
CA GLY A 70 3.03 8.57 -1.62
C GLY A 70 3.39 10.05 -1.47
N ASN A 71 2.77 10.92 -2.28
CA ASN A 71 2.90 12.37 -2.15
C ASN A 71 2.17 12.91 -0.92
N ALA A 72 0.96 12.43 -0.61
CA ALA A 72 0.23 12.85 0.58
C ALA A 72 0.99 12.48 1.87
N PHE A 73 1.61 11.30 1.91
CA PHE A 73 2.41 10.81 3.02
C PHE A 73 3.91 11.22 2.90
N CYS A 74 4.25 12.22 2.09
CA CYS A 74 5.66 12.56 1.80
C CYS A 74 6.45 13.01 3.03
N TRP A 75 5.78 13.54 4.06
CA TRP A 75 6.40 13.94 5.33
C TRP A 75 6.66 12.76 6.26
N ASN A 76 6.03 11.62 5.99
CA ASN A 76 6.12 10.42 6.81
C ASN A 76 5.98 9.16 5.96
N ARG A 77 6.98 8.89 5.11
CA ARG A 77 6.96 7.84 4.07
C ARG A 77 6.74 6.43 4.60
N THR A 78 6.96 6.20 5.89
CA THR A 78 6.75 4.92 6.55
C THR A 78 5.28 4.68 6.93
N ASP A 79 4.41 5.69 6.81
CA ASP A 79 2.97 5.56 7.11
C ASP A 79 2.15 5.06 5.93
N TYR A 80 2.67 5.18 4.71
CA TYR A 80 2.09 4.58 3.52
C TYR A 80 3.01 3.52 2.93
N VAL A 81 2.65 2.26 3.12
CA VAL A 81 3.39 1.13 2.57
C VAL A 81 2.55 0.45 1.50
N ARG A 82 2.96 0.57 0.24
CA ARG A 82 2.42 -0.22 -0.87
C ARG A 82 3.32 -1.43 -1.13
N ILE A 83 2.72 -2.62 -1.12
CA ILE A 83 3.33 -3.89 -1.53
C ILE A 83 2.65 -4.35 -2.80
N GLN A 84 3.42 -4.60 -3.85
CA GLN A 84 2.94 -5.16 -5.10
C GLN A 84 3.92 -6.25 -5.53
N ALA A 85 3.43 -7.46 -5.78
CA ALA A 85 4.25 -8.55 -6.30
C ALA A 85 4.61 -8.24 -7.77
N ILE A 86 5.88 -8.19 -8.14
CA ILE A 86 6.25 -7.94 -9.55
C ILE A 86 6.62 -9.28 -10.18
N GLY A 87 5.85 -9.72 -11.18
CA GLY A 87 6.29 -10.79 -12.07
C GLY A 87 6.15 -12.23 -11.58
N LEU A 88 5.35 -12.49 -10.53
CA LEU A 88 4.79 -13.82 -10.33
C LEU A 88 3.53 -13.94 -11.16
N GLY A 89 3.65 -14.55 -12.35
CA GLY A 89 2.49 -15.06 -13.06
C GLY A 89 1.70 -16.05 -12.17
N ASP A 90 0.57 -16.50 -12.68
CA ASP A 90 -0.38 -17.43 -12.02
C ASP A 90 0.24 -18.75 -11.48
N GLN A 91 1.53 -19.01 -11.73
CA GLN A 91 2.28 -20.07 -11.10
C GLN A 91 2.84 -19.63 -9.75
N GLY A 92 2.06 -19.90 -8.70
CA GLY A 92 2.51 -19.93 -7.31
C GLY A 92 3.00 -18.58 -6.82
N LYS A 93 2.15 -17.86 -6.06
CA LYS A 93 2.62 -16.77 -5.20
C LYS A 93 3.58 -17.36 -4.19
N ASP A 94 4.86 -17.39 -4.54
CA ASP A 94 5.91 -17.70 -3.60
C ASP A 94 6.03 -16.49 -2.68
N ASP A 95 5.24 -16.52 -1.61
CA ASP A 95 5.09 -15.41 -0.66
C ASP A 95 6.47 -15.01 -0.10
N GLU A 96 7.38 -15.97 0.06
CA GLU A 96 8.76 -15.69 0.46
C GLU A 96 9.51 -14.87 -0.58
N LYS A 97 9.29 -15.13 -1.87
CA LYS A 97 9.91 -14.35 -2.94
C LYS A 97 9.39 -12.92 -2.95
N VAL A 98 8.08 -12.73 -2.77
CA VAL A 98 7.47 -11.40 -2.68
C VAL A 98 8.00 -10.64 -1.48
N LEU A 99 8.22 -11.30 -0.34
CA LEU A 99 8.79 -10.66 0.85
C LEU A 99 10.25 -10.25 0.67
N ASN A 100 11.02 -11.01 -0.11
CA ASN A 100 12.43 -10.72 -0.41
C ASN A 100 12.62 -9.71 -1.56
N GLU A 101 11.57 -9.41 -2.32
CA GLU A 101 11.62 -8.41 -3.39
C GLU A 101 11.85 -7.00 -2.85
N ARG A 102 12.60 -6.20 -3.63
CA ARG A 102 12.82 -4.78 -3.38
C ARG A 102 11.84 -3.98 -4.22
N VAL A 103 10.98 -3.22 -3.56
CA VAL A 103 9.94 -2.44 -4.22
C VAL A 103 10.50 -1.13 -4.77
N LEU A 104 9.89 -0.71 -5.86
CA LEU A 104 10.08 0.60 -6.45
C LEU A 104 9.17 1.60 -5.72
N GLU A 105 9.75 2.57 -5.02
CA GLU A 105 9.04 3.66 -4.37
C GLU A 105 8.80 4.80 -5.36
N SER A 106 7.57 5.29 -5.41
CA SER A 106 7.20 6.53 -6.08
C SER A 106 7.73 7.74 -5.29
N LEU A 107 8.58 8.55 -5.91
CA LEU A 107 9.06 9.82 -5.35
C LEU A 107 8.14 10.97 -5.78
N PRO A 108 8.08 12.05 -4.98
CA PRO A 108 7.47 13.31 -5.40
C PRO A 108 8.00 13.74 -6.76
N PHE A 109 7.11 14.22 -7.63
CA PHE A 109 7.38 14.63 -9.01
C PHE A 109 7.60 13.48 -10.02
N GLY A 110 7.12 12.27 -9.72
CA GLY A 110 7.05 11.17 -10.69
C GLY A 110 8.36 10.41 -10.87
N GLY A 111 9.36 10.67 -10.02
CA GLY A 111 10.56 9.83 -9.94
C GLY A 111 10.21 8.46 -9.34
N LYS A 112 10.96 7.43 -9.71
CA LYS A 112 10.83 6.10 -9.12
C LYS A 112 12.19 5.66 -8.59
N ARG A 113 12.25 5.18 -7.36
CA ARG A 113 13.50 4.75 -6.70
C ARG A 113 13.37 3.32 -6.22
N LEU A 114 14.31 2.46 -6.59
CA LEU A 114 14.40 1.13 -6.00
C LEU A 114 14.83 1.27 -4.54
N LEU A 115 14.00 0.79 -3.63
CA LEU A 115 14.33 0.75 -2.21
C LEU A 115 15.45 -0.25 -1.96
N GLN A 116 16.32 0.05 -0.99
CA GLN A 116 17.34 -0.90 -0.55
C GLN A 116 16.73 -2.00 0.32
N GLU A 117 15.67 -1.67 1.05
CA GLU A 117 14.93 -2.57 1.94
C GLU A 117 14.04 -3.54 1.17
N THR A 118 13.87 -4.75 1.71
CA THR A 118 12.93 -5.74 1.19
C THR A 118 11.50 -5.44 1.64
N ASN A 119 10.53 -6.03 0.97
CA ASN A 119 9.12 -5.97 1.39
C ASN A 119 8.92 -6.46 2.83
N GLY A 120 9.64 -7.51 3.24
CA GLY A 120 9.64 -8.00 4.61
C GLY A 120 10.11 -6.94 5.61
N ASN A 121 11.22 -6.26 5.34
CA ASN A 121 11.73 -5.21 6.24
C ASN A 121 10.77 -4.02 6.36
N ARG A 122 10.11 -3.63 5.26
CA ARG A 122 9.13 -2.56 5.27
C ARG A 122 7.90 -2.92 6.10
N ILE A 123 7.40 -4.14 5.97
CA ILE A 123 6.28 -4.64 6.77
C ILE A 123 6.68 -4.70 8.24
N GLU A 124 7.88 -5.19 8.55
CA GLU A 124 8.37 -5.24 9.93
C GLU A 124 8.45 -3.83 10.55
N SER A 125 9.03 -2.86 9.85
CA SER A 125 9.08 -1.47 10.31
C SER A 125 7.68 -0.87 10.52
N PHE A 126 6.75 -1.15 9.59
CA PHE A 126 5.36 -0.73 9.71
C PHE A 126 4.67 -1.35 10.94
N VAL A 127 4.89 -2.65 11.20
CA VAL A 127 4.33 -3.34 12.37
C VAL A 127 4.91 -2.79 13.68
N GLN A 128 6.22 -2.55 13.74
CA GLN A 128 6.85 -1.93 14.91
C GLN A 128 6.22 -0.58 15.25
N ARG A 129 5.95 0.23 14.23
CA ARG A 129 5.29 1.53 14.37
C ARG A 129 3.83 1.38 14.82
N LEU A 130 3.08 0.47 14.21
CA LEU A 130 1.70 0.17 14.59
C LEU A 130 1.59 -0.23 16.07
N VAL A 131 2.51 -1.08 16.54
CA VAL A 131 2.58 -1.51 17.94
C VAL A 131 2.96 -0.34 18.87
N ALA A 132 3.89 0.52 18.47
CA ALA A 132 4.26 1.71 19.24
C ALA A 132 3.06 2.65 19.42
N THR A 133 2.32 2.94 18.34
CA THR A 133 1.11 3.76 18.39
C THR A 133 0.03 3.13 19.27
N GLY A 134 -0.23 1.82 19.11
CA GLY A 134 -1.23 1.10 19.89
C GLY A 134 -0.94 1.02 21.40
N LYS A 135 0.34 1.07 21.80
CA LYS A 135 0.75 1.11 23.21
C LYS A 135 0.53 2.49 23.85
N THR A 136 0.53 3.56 23.08
CA THR A 136 0.34 4.93 23.57
C THR A 136 -1.12 5.38 23.63
N SER A 137 -2.03 4.66 22.96
CA SER A 137 -3.42 5.09 22.75
C SER A 137 -4.48 4.35 23.58
N LEU A 138 -4.10 3.50 24.54
CA LEU A 138 -5.07 2.78 25.37
C LEU A 138 -5.38 3.57 26.66
N PRO A 139 -6.59 4.13 26.84
CA PRO A 139 -7.11 4.27 28.19
C PRO A 139 -7.27 2.86 28.80
N PRO A 140 -7.07 2.67 30.11
CA PRO A 140 -7.22 1.37 30.74
C PRO A 140 -8.64 0.84 30.48
N SER A 141 -8.73 -0.40 30.00
CA SER A 141 -10.01 -1.08 29.78
C SER A 141 -10.85 -1.03 31.06
N PRO A 142 -12.10 -0.52 31.02
CA PRO A 142 -13.00 -0.51 32.18
C PRO A 142 -13.61 -1.90 32.35
N CYS A 143 -12.79 -2.91 32.60
CA CYS A 143 -13.23 -4.27 32.89
C CYS A 143 -12.21 -4.93 33.81
N LYS A 144 -12.28 -4.58 35.10
CA LYS A 144 -12.05 -5.45 36.27
C LYS A 144 -12.32 -4.64 37.53
N LEU A 145 -13.55 -4.72 38.03
CA LEU A 145 -13.81 -4.48 39.46
C LEU A 145 -13.12 -5.60 40.24
N PRO A 146 -12.20 -5.31 41.17
CA PRO A 146 -11.66 -6.32 42.07
C PRO A 146 -12.76 -6.81 43.05
N PRO A 147 -12.67 -8.06 43.52
CA PRO A 147 -13.59 -8.63 44.50
C PRO A 147 -13.48 -7.98 45.88
#